data_AF-A0A1B6I5J4-F1
#
_entry.id   AF-A0A1B6I5J4-F1
#
_cell.length_a   1.000
_cell.length_b   1.000
_cell.length_c   1.000
_cell.angle_alpha   90.00
_cell.angle_beta   90.00
_cell.angle_gamma   90.00
#
_symmetry.space_group_name_H-M   'P 1'
#
loop_
_entity.id
_entity.type
_entity.pdbx_description
1 polymer ?
#
loop_
_entity_poly.entity_id
_entity_poly.type
_entity_poly.pdbx_seq_one_letter_code
_entity_poly.pdbx_strand_id
1 'polypeptide(L)'
;QPEGANCVTTDLQKVIMLPRIDTFKKVLFLKRLVVYNETFAPVGANSKLTPFLCLWHEAIRMRNKEELVSTFYCFFKKNRDSKIINIWLDNCSGQNKNWCLYSFLVMIINSDEIAASEINLFYFEAGHSFMAADSVHHQIELSLKRQGKT
;
A
#
# COMPACT_ATOMS: atom_id res chain seq x y z
N GLN A 1 -7.65 4.81 19.90
CA GLN A 1 -7.78 3.46 19.30
C GLN A 1 -8.22 2.54 20.42
N PRO A 2 -9.26 1.71 20.25
CA PRO A 2 -9.51 0.63 21.20
C PRO A 2 -8.26 -0.26 21.28
N GLU A 3 -7.93 -0.72 22.49
CA GLU A 3 -6.74 -1.54 22.74
C GLU A 3 -6.75 -2.78 21.84
N GLY A 4 -5.71 -2.94 21.01
CA GLY A 4 -5.51 -4.12 20.16
C GLY A 4 -6.03 -4.04 18.71
N ALA A 5 -6.63 -2.93 18.28
CA ALA A 5 -7.05 -2.75 16.89
C ALA A 5 -5.93 -2.15 16.02
N ASN A 6 -5.57 -2.84 14.93
CA ASN A 6 -4.66 -2.29 13.94
C ASN A 6 -5.42 -1.35 13.01
N CYS A 7 -4.95 -0.11 12.86
CA CYS A 7 -5.57 0.86 11.97
C CYS A 7 -4.53 1.39 10.98
N VAL A 8 -4.79 1.19 9.69
CA VAL A 8 -3.89 1.59 8.61
C VAL A 8 -4.65 2.30 7.50
N THR A 9 -3.97 3.21 6.80
CA THR A 9 -4.38 3.69 5.47
C THR A 9 -3.58 2.94 4.42
N THR A 10 -4.21 2.55 3.32
CA THR A 10 -3.50 1.95 2.19
C THR A 10 -3.66 2.75 0.91
N ASP A 11 -2.54 2.98 0.24
CA ASP A 11 -2.51 3.64 -1.06
C ASP A 11 -1.38 3.10 -1.94
N LEU A 12 -1.66 3.04 -3.24
CA LEU A 12 -0.69 2.65 -4.25
C LEU A 12 0.06 3.89 -4.73
N GLN A 13 1.34 3.96 -4.39
CA GLN A 13 2.18 5.08 -4.76
C GLN A 13 2.20 5.28 -6.28
N LYS A 14 2.29 6.56 -6.70
CA LYS A 14 2.59 6.93 -8.09
C LYS A 14 3.80 6.13 -8.60
N VAL A 15 3.66 5.62 -9.83
CA VAL A 15 4.67 4.80 -10.51
C VAL A 15 6.09 5.37 -10.36
N ILE A 16 7.00 4.53 -9.85
CA ILE A 16 8.41 4.84 -9.71
C ILE A 16 9.14 4.26 -10.92
N MET A 17 9.81 5.11 -11.70
CA MET A 17 10.66 4.67 -12.81
C MET A 17 12.12 4.59 -12.37
N LEU A 18 12.72 3.41 -12.50
CA LEU A 18 14.12 3.15 -12.19
C LEU A 18 14.93 2.73 -13.44
N PRO A 19 16.23 3.04 -13.50
CA PRO A 19 16.94 3.95 -12.59
C PRO A 19 16.50 5.42 -12.80
N ARG A 20 16.61 6.23 -11.74
CA ARG A 20 16.39 7.68 -11.83
C ARG A 20 17.68 8.35 -12.29
N ILE A 21 17.73 8.74 -13.55
CA ILE A 21 18.89 9.37 -14.16
C ILE A 21 18.41 10.63 -14.88
N ASP A 22 18.55 11.76 -14.20
CA ASP A 22 18.10 13.06 -14.72
C ASP A 22 19.23 13.81 -15.47
N THR A 23 20.47 13.35 -15.33
CA THR A 23 21.66 14.01 -15.90
C THR A 23 21.82 13.82 -17.41
N PHE A 24 21.36 12.67 -17.94
CA PHE A 24 21.58 12.31 -19.34
C PHE A 24 20.29 12.38 -20.15
N LYS A 25 20.18 13.38 -21.04
CA LYS A 25 19.00 13.56 -21.91
C LYS A 25 18.63 12.34 -22.75
N LYS A 26 19.60 11.49 -23.10
CA LYS A 26 19.34 10.24 -23.85
C LYS A 26 18.48 9.24 -23.05
N VAL A 27 18.57 9.25 -21.72
CA VAL A 27 17.82 8.34 -20.84
C VAL A 27 16.33 8.67 -20.82
N LEU A 28 15.94 9.91 -21.15
CA LEU A 28 14.53 10.29 -21.26
C LEU A 28 13.76 9.50 -22.33
N PHE A 29 14.46 8.96 -23.33
CA PHE A 29 13.88 8.19 -24.42
C PHE A 29 14.02 6.67 -24.24
N LEU A 30 14.72 6.23 -23.20
CA LEU A 30 14.87 4.80 -22.89
C LEU A 30 13.71 4.32 -22.02
N LYS A 31 13.25 3.10 -22.27
CA LYS A 31 12.28 2.45 -21.38
C LYS A 31 12.94 2.25 -20.01
N ARG A 32 12.31 2.80 -18.96
CA ARG A 32 12.73 2.62 -17.57
C ARG A 32 11.89 1.52 -16.93
N LEU A 33 12.50 0.79 -16.00
CA LEU A 33 11.82 -0.24 -15.23
C LEU A 33 10.79 0.42 -14.32
N VAL A 34 9.54 0.02 -14.47
CA VAL A 34 8.44 0.45 -13.61
C VAL A 34 8.42 -0.36 -12.31
N VAL A 35 8.48 0.35 -11.19
CA VAL A 35 8.34 -0.18 -9.83
C VAL A 35 7.05 0.35 -9.21
N TYR A 36 6.33 -0.56 -8.57
CA TYR A 36 5.09 -0.31 -7.85
C TYR A 36 5.33 -0.45 -6.35
N ASN A 37 4.61 0.33 -5.56
CA ASN A 37 4.71 0.32 -4.10
C ASN A 37 3.32 0.48 -3.47
N GLU A 38 2.76 -0.61 -2.96
CA GLU A 38 1.56 -0.56 -2.13
C GLU A 38 1.97 -0.30 -0.68
N THR A 39 1.42 0.75 -0.07
CA THR A 39 1.84 1.21 1.26
C THR A 39 0.72 1.09 2.26
N PHE A 40 0.92 0.29 3.30
CA PHE A 40 0.05 0.22 4.48
C PHE A 40 0.66 1.08 5.59
N ALA A 41 0.19 2.32 5.71
CA ALA A 41 0.69 3.27 6.69
C ALA A 41 -0.17 3.28 7.95
N PRO A 42 0.42 3.24 9.16
CA PRO A 42 -0.31 3.31 10.42
C PRO A 42 -1.05 4.64 10.58
N VAL A 43 -2.25 4.60 11.16
CA VAL A 43 -3.03 5.79 11.51
C VAL A 43 -2.90 6.08 13.01
N GLY A 44 -2.68 7.35 13.34
CA GLY A 44 -2.63 7.86 14.72
C GLY A 44 -1.21 7.99 15.26
N ALA A 45 -0.96 9.07 16.02
CA ALA A 45 0.37 9.44 16.52
C ALA A 45 1.01 8.41 17.47
N ASN A 46 0.21 7.59 18.14
CA ASN A 46 0.67 6.58 19.10
C ASN A 46 0.62 5.15 18.56
N SER A 47 0.53 4.99 17.24
CA SER A 47 0.55 3.66 16.64
C SER A 47 1.91 3.01 16.83
N LYS A 48 1.93 1.79 17.37
CA LYS A 48 3.15 0.96 17.48
C LYS A 48 3.52 0.27 16.16
N LEU A 49 2.64 0.35 15.16
CA LEU A 49 2.86 -0.25 13.85
C LEU A 49 3.84 0.59 13.05
N THR A 50 4.78 -0.07 12.38
CA THR A 50 5.61 0.56 11.37
C THR A 50 4.91 0.51 10.01
N PRO A 51 5.11 1.51 9.12
CA PRO A 51 4.64 1.41 7.74
C PRO A 51 5.11 0.12 7.09
N PHE A 52 4.20 -0.57 6.41
CA PHE A 52 4.51 -1.79 5.66
C PHE A 52 4.42 -1.49 4.16
N LEU A 53 5.51 -1.78 3.45
CA LEU A 53 5.67 -1.47 2.03
C LEU A 53 5.78 -2.77 1.23
N CYS A 54 4.90 -2.93 0.25
CA CYS A 54 4.94 -4.02 -0.71
C CYS A 54 5.47 -3.50 -2.04
N LEU A 55 6.71 -3.87 -2.37
CA LEU A 55 7.42 -3.43 -3.56
C LEU A 55 7.49 -4.57 -4.59
N TRP A 56 7.15 -4.27 -5.84
CA TRP A 56 7.39 -5.17 -6.98
C TRP A 56 7.62 -4.35 -8.25
N HIS A 57 8.12 -4.99 -9.30
CA HIS A 57 8.40 -4.31 -10.57
C HIS A 57 7.79 -5.05 -11.76
N GLU A 58 7.59 -4.33 -12.87
CA GLU A 58 6.88 -4.83 -14.05
C GLU A 58 7.46 -6.12 -14.65
N ALA A 59 8.78 -6.36 -14.49
CA ALA A 59 9.43 -7.58 -14.97
C ALA A 59 9.15 -8.84 -14.11
N ILE A 60 8.62 -8.70 -12.89
CA ILE A 60 8.11 -9.83 -12.10
C ILE A 60 6.63 -10.01 -12.40
N ARG A 61 5.84 -8.95 -12.18
CA ARG A 61 4.39 -8.93 -12.38
C ARG A 61 3.93 -7.51 -12.71
N MET A 62 2.79 -7.42 -13.39
CA MET A 62 2.15 -6.16 -13.75
C MET A 62 1.36 -5.56 -12.55
N ARG A 63 0.62 -4.48 -12.80
CA ARG A 63 -0.28 -3.84 -11.84
C ARG A 63 -1.73 -4.27 -12.09
N ASN A 64 -2.02 -5.56 -11.90
CA ASN A 64 -3.39 -6.09 -11.96
C ASN A 64 -4.01 -6.14 -10.56
N LYS A 65 -5.30 -6.44 -10.49
CA LYS A 65 -6.06 -6.53 -9.23
C LYS A 65 -5.57 -7.70 -8.35
N GLU A 66 -5.07 -8.76 -8.95
CA GLU A 66 -4.56 -9.95 -8.26
C GLU A 66 -3.25 -9.65 -7.50
N GLU A 67 -2.34 -8.87 -8.08
CA GLU A 67 -1.14 -8.41 -7.40
C GLU A 67 -1.49 -7.47 -6.24
N LEU A 68 -2.46 -6.57 -6.42
CA LEU A 68 -2.96 -5.75 -5.31
C LEU A 68 -3.50 -6.62 -4.18
N VAL A 69 -4.34 -7.61 -4.47
CA VAL A 69 -4.82 -8.54 -3.43
C VAL A 69 -3.67 -9.28 -2.74
N SER A 70 -2.62 -9.64 -3.48
CA SER A 70 -1.44 -10.30 -2.91
C SER A 70 -0.68 -9.40 -1.92
N THR A 71 -0.65 -8.08 -2.14
CA THR A 71 -0.06 -7.15 -1.16
C THR A 71 -0.88 -7.08 0.13
N PHE A 72 -2.22 -7.11 0.03
CA PHE A 72 -3.09 -7.22 1.21
C PHE A 72 -2.84 -8.53 1.96
N TYR A 73 -2.72 -9.66 1.25
CA TYR A 73 -2.39 -10.94 1.88
C TYR A 73 -1.09 -10.89 2.68
N CYS A 74 -0.03 -10.31 2.10
CA CYS A 74 1.24 -10.09 2.80
C CYS A 74 1.05 -9.22 4.06
N PHE A 75 0.24 -8.17 3.99
CA PHE A 75 -0.08 -7.31 5.13
C PHE A 75 -0.84 -8.06 6.23
N PHE A 76 -1.88 -8.82 5.87
CA PHE A 76 -2.66 -9.63 6.82
C PHE A 76 -1.79 -10.67 7.51
N LYS A 77 -0.91 -11.37 6.78
CA LYS A 77 0.06 -12.30 7.35
C LYS A 77 1.05 -11.65 8.30
N LYS A 78 1.52 -10.45 7.97
CA LYS A 78 2.41 -9.68 8.84
C LYS A 78 1.72 -9.28 10.16
N ASN A 79 0.41 -9.06 10.12
CA ASN A 79 -0.43 -8.65 11.24
C ASN A 79 -1.38 -9.76 11.70
N ARG A 80 -0.97 -11.03 11.54
CA ARG A 80 -1.85 -12.19 11.73
C ARG A 80 -2.48 -12.28 13.11
N ASP A 81 -1.81 -11.76 14.15
CA ASP A 81 -2.26 -11.92 15.54
C ASP A 81 -3.30 -10.86 15.95
N SER A 82 -3.56 -9.87 15.10
CA SER A 82 -4.51 -8.79 15.37
C SER A 82 -5.95 -9.27 15.29
N LYS A 83 -6.75 -8.92 16.30
CA LYS A 83 -8.18 -9.30 16.38
C LYS A 83 -9.08 -8.43 15.53
N ILE A 84 -8.76 -7.13 15.43
CA ILE A 84 -9.52 -6.15 14.66
C ILE A 84 -8.56 -5.43 13.72
N ILE A 85 -8.90 -5.40 12.45
CA ILE A 85 -8.11 -4.73 11.41
C ILE A 85 -8.98 -3.69 10.71
N ASN A 86 -8.62 -2.42 10.89
CA ASN A 86 -9.28 -1.28 10.29
C ASN A 86 -8.42 -0.75 9.12
N ILE A 87 -8.98 -0.74 7.92
CA ILE A 87 -8.30 -0.30 6.70
C ILE A 87 -9.03 0.90 6.12
N TRP A 88 -8.32 2.01 6.02
CA TRP A 88 -8.77 3.22 5.35
C TRP A 88 -8.27 3.23 3.92
N LEU A 89 -9.20 3.39 2.98
CA LEU A 89 -8.99 3.29 1.54
C LEU A 89 -9.42 4.59 0.87
N ASP A 90 -8.76 4.93 -0.23
CA ASP A 90 -9.28 5.93 -1.15
C ASP A 90 -10.56 5.42 -1.86
N ASN A 91 -11.31 6.32 -2.48
CA ASN A 91 -12.57 5.98 -3.14
C ASN A 91 -12.36 5.51 -4.61
N CYS A 92 -11.16 5.04 -4.96
CA CYS A 92 -10.86 4.60 -6.31
C CYS A 92 -11.51 3.23 -6.59
N SER A 93 -12.52 3.21 -7.45
CA SER A 93 -13.28 1.99 -7.74
C SER A 93 -12.42 0.89 -8.36
N GLY A 94 -11.51 1.26 -9.26
CA GLY A 94 -10.63 0.30 -9.94
C GLY A 94 -9.59 -0.36 -9.03
N GLN A 95 -9.18 0.31 -7.96
CA GLN A 95 -8.15 -0.19 -7.04
C GLN A 95 -8.78 -0.81 -5.79
N ASN A 96 -9.68 -0.09 -5.12
CA ASN A 96 -10.08 -0.40 -3.75
C ASN A 96 -11.57 -0.76 -3.59
N LYS A 97 -12.36 -0.72 -4.68
CA LYS A 97 -13.75 -1.19 -4.72
C LYS A 97 -13.99 -2.19 -5.85
N ASN A 98 -13.27 -3.30 -5.78
CA ASN A 98 -13.39 -4.37 -6.76
C ASN A 98 -13.71 -5.72 -6.09
N TRP A 99 -14.39 -6.60 -6.83
CA TRP A 99 -14.80 -7.92 -6.34
C TRP A 99 -13.62 -8.81 -5.92
N CYS A 100 -12.45 -8.68 -6.56
CA CYS A 100 -11.30 -9.49 -6.21
C CYS A 100 -10.83 -9.20 -4.78
N LEU A 101 -10.77 -7.91 -4.39
CA LEU A 101 -10.45 -7.51 -3.02
C LEU A 101 -11.52 -7.99 -2.03
N TYR A 102 -12.81 -7.77 -2.30
CA TYR A 102 -13.86 -8.18 -1.37
C TYR A 102 -13.94 -9.71 -1.20
N SER A 103 -13.82 -10.47 -2.29
CA SER A 103 -13.76 -11.94 -2.21
C SER A 103 -12.55 -12.42 -1.42
N PHE A 104 -11.40 -11.77 -1.59
CA PHE A 104 -10.21 -12.06 -0.79
C PHE A 104 -10.43 -11.79 0.70
N LEU A 105 -11.06 -10.66 1.06
CA LEU A 105 -11.32 -10.31 2.46
C LEU A 105 -12.27 -11.30 3.14
N VAL A 106 -13.30 -11.76 2.42
CA VAL A 106 -14.18 -12.84 2.90
C VAL A 106 -13.41 -14.15 3.06
N MET A 107 -12.51 -14.48 2.13
CA MET A 107 -11.70 -15.69 2.22
C MET A 107 -10.74 -15.65 3.43
N ILE A 108 -9.97 -14.57 3.59
CA ILE A 108 -8.92 -14.50 4.61
C ILE A 108 -9.49 -14.46 6.03
N ILE A 109 -10.62 -13.77 6.27
CA ILE A 109 -11.24 -13.72 7.60
C ILE A 109 -11.85 -15.07 8.03
N ASN A 110 -12.25 -15.90 7.06
CA ASN A 110 -12.80 -17.24 7.30
C ASN A 110 -11.71 -18.33 7.23
N SER A 111 -10.44 -17.95 7.19
CA SER A 111 -9.30 -18.86 7.17
C SER A 111 -8.60 -18.89 8.53
N ASP A 112 -7.89 -19.98 8.81
CA ASP A 112 -7.03 -20.09 10.00
C ASP A 112 -5.70 -19.30 9.85
N GLU A 113 -5.55 -18.53 8.77
CA GLU A 113 -4.31 -17.83 8.44
C GLU A 113 -4.08 -16.56 9.27
N ILE A 114 -5.15 -15.99 9.82
CA ILE A 114 -5.15 -14.80 10.70
C ILE A 114 -6.11 -15.01 11.87
N ALA A 115 -5.83 -14.33 12.98
CA ALA A 115 -6.63 -14.37 14.20
C ALA A 115 -7.76 -13.32 14.23
N ALA A 116 -7.90 -12.53 13.16
CA ALA A 116 -8.84 -11.42 13.08
C ALA A 116 -10.28 -11.93 13.04
N SER A 117 -11.12 -11.39 13.93
CA SER A 117 -12.56 -11.62 13.93
C SER A 117 -13.33 -10.54 13.16
N GLU A 118 -12.69 -9.39 12.92
CA GLU A 118 -13.32 -8.22 12.29
C GLU A 118 -12.34 -7.51 11.37
N ILE A 119 -12.79 -7.25 10.13
CA ILE A 119 -12.09 -6.42 9.15
C ILE A 119 -13.03 -5.29 8.73
N ASN A 120 -12.65 -4.06 9.05
CA ASN A 120 -13.43 -2.87 8.73
C ASN A 120 -12.79 -2.10 7.58
N LEU A 121 -13.59 -1.80 6.57
CA LEU A 121 -13.20 -0.96 5.44
C LEU A 121 -13.85 0.40 5.56
N PHE A 122 -13.01 1.44 5.61
CA PHE A 122 -13.45 2.82 5.63
C PHE A 122 -13.00 3.51 4.35
N TYR A 123 -13.88 4.26 3.72
CA TYR A 123 -13.59 4.99 2.48
C TYR A 123 -13.62 6.49 2.74
N PHE A 124 -12.60 7.20 2.29
CA PHE A 124 -12.59 8.66 2.39
C PHE A 124 -13.65 9.30 1.48
N GLU A 125 -14.27 10.37 2.00
CA GLU A 125 -15.15 11.23 1.21
C GLU A 125 -14.34 12.12 0.27
N ALA A 126 -14.95 12.49 -0.87
CA ALA A 126 -14.31 13.37 -1.84
C ALA A 126 -13.98 14.74 -1.20
N GLY A 127 -12.72 15.17 -1.30
CA GLY A 127 -12.24 16.44 -0.72
C GLY A 127 -11.46 16.31 0.59
N HIS A 128 -11.47 15.14 1.24
CA HIS A 128 -10.71 14.85 2.47
C HIS A 128 -9.65 13.77 2.22
N SER A 129 -8.71 14.05 1.30
CA SER A 129 -7.78 13.07 0.74
C SER A 129 -6.45 12.90 1.49
N PHE A 130 -6.26 13.53 2.65
CA PHE A 130 -4.96 13.39 3.35
C PHE A 130 -4.85 11.99 3.99
N MET A 131 -4.06 11.12 3.39
CA MET A 131 -3.80 9.77 3.88
C MET A 131 -2.44 9.70 4.57
N ALA A 132 -2.31 8.88 5.61
CA ALA A 132 -1.00 8.65 6.24
C ALA A 132 0.00 8.04 5.25
N ALA A 133 -0.48 7.29 4.25
CA ALA A 133 0.30 6.77 3.14
C ALA A 133 0.99 7.87 2.31
N ASP A 134 0.33 9.02 2.08
CA ASP A 134 0.92 10.15 1.33
C ASP A 134 2.20 10.66 2.00
N SER A 135 2.19 10.72 3.34
CA SER A 135 3.36 11.13 4.11
C SER A 135 4.52 10.18 3.92
N VAL A 136 4.26 8.87 3.86
CA VAL A 136 5.27 7.84 3.59
C VAL A 136 5.81 7.95 2.16
N HIS A 137 4.92 8.12 1.17
CA HIS A 137 5.32 8.32 -0.23
C HIS A 137 6.19 9.56 -0.41
N HIS A 138 5.87 10.65 0.30
CA HIS A 138 6.68 11.86 0.31
C HIS A 138 8.09 11.60 0.84
N GLN A 139 8.23 10.85 1.94
CA GLN A 139 9.55 10.50 2.48
C GLN A 139 10.35 9.61 1.51
N ILE A 140 9.70 8.65 0.85
CA ILE A 140 10.32 7.82 -0.18
C ILE A 140 10.84 8.68 -1.34
N GLU A 141 10.03 9.62 -1.82
CA GLU A 141 10.39 10.53 -2.91
C GLU A 141 11.57 11.44 -2.53
N LEU A 142 11.60 11.96 -1.31
CA LEU A 142 12.74 12.73 -0.79
C LEU A 142 14.01 11.89 -0.71
N SER A 143 13.90 10.64 -0.25
CA SER A 143 15.03 9.72 -0.16
C SER A 143 15.61 9.40 -1.54
N LEU A 144 14.76 9.09 -2.51
CA LEU A 144 15.17 8.83 -3.90
C LEU A 144 15.87 10.04 -4.53
N LYS A 145 15.36 11.26 -4.29
CA LYS A 145 15.99 12.50 -4.76
C LYS A 145 17.36 12.76 -4.13
N ARG A 146 17.55 12.37 -2.88
CA ARG A 146 18.85 12.49 -2.20
C ARG A 146 19.87 11.53 -2.79
N GLN A 147 19.48 10.27 -3.02
CA GLN A 147 20.39 9.26 -3.58
C GLN A 147 20.83 9.58 -5.01
N GLY A 148 19.94 10.14 -5.85
CA GLY A 148 20.28 10.51 -7.23
C GLY A 148 21.25 11.71 -7.37
N LYS A 149 21.66 12.35 -6.27
CA LYS A 149 22.68 13.43 -6.25
C LYS A 149 24.08 12.96 -5.85
N THR A 150 24.20 11.69 -5.47
CA THR A 150 25.47 11.02 -5.15
C THR A 150 26.01 10.35 -6.39
#